data_AF-A0A352KQ13-F1
#
_entry.id   AF-A0A352KQ13-F1
#
_cell.length_a   1.000
_cell.length_b   1.000
_cell.length_c   1.000
_cell.angle_alpha   90.00
_cell.angle_beta   90.00
_cell.angle_gamma   90.00
#
_symmetry.space_group_name_H-M   'P 1'
#
loop_
_entity.id
_entity.type
_entity.pdbx_description
1 polymer ?
#
loop_
_entity_poly.entity_id
_entity_poly.type
_entity_poly.pdbx_seq_one_letter_code
_entity_poly.pdbx_strand_id
1 'polypeptide(L)'
;TDNAVPTLIFDEVDTGIGGAVAEMVGQKMQRIGRDHQVVCVTHLAQVAAQAKQHLLVHKSVDQDTTTQLEYLTDTLRIEELARMLGGAKLTQHTRTHAEEMLTAAREEALNHDNQDTSRTG
;
A
#
# COMPACT_ATOMS: atom_id res chain seq x y z
N THR A 1 29.92 7.36 0.94
CA THR A 1 28.83 7.15 1.92
C THR A 1 27.88 8.31 1.76
N ASP A 2 26.86 8.17 0.93
CA ASP A 2 25.89 9.26 0.79
C ASP A 2 24.54 8.73 0.32
N ASN A 3 23.83 8.07 1.24
CA ASN A 3 22.39 7.88 1.08
C ASN A 3 21.73 9.06 1.80
N ALA A 4 21.83 10.24 1.20
CA ALA A 4 21.56 11.53 1.84
C ALA A 4 20.08 11.79 2.17
N VAL A 5 19.17 10.89 1.79
CA VAL A 5 17.72 11.06 1.98
C VAL A 5 17.12 9.81 2.63
N PRO A 6 17.02 9.73 3.96
CA PRO A 6 16.53 8.53 4.66
C PRO A 6 15.02 8.29 4.48
N THR A 7 14.25 9.35 4.18
CA THR A 7 12.80 9.30 4.07
C THR A 7 12.33 10.00 2.80
N LEU A 8 11.42 9.36 2.07
CA LEU A 8 10.80 9.85 0.84
C LEU A 8 9.28 9.96 1.09
N ILE A 9 8.70 11.11 0.76
CA ILE A 9 7.26 11.35 0.85
C ILE A 9 6.73 11.56 -0.56
N PHE A 10 5.71 10.78 -0.90
CA PHE A 10 5.01 10.83 -2.17
C PHE A 10 3.55 11.16 -1.90
N ASP A 11 3.06 12.21 -2.57
CA ASP A 11 1.65 12.59 -2.57
C ASP A 11 1.14 12.50 -4.01
N GLU A 12 -0.03 11.90 -4.20
CA GLU A 12 -0.70 11.77 -5.51
C GLU A 12 0.12 11.13 -6.65
N VAL A 13 1.05 10.22 -6.34
CA VAL A 13 1.79 9.43 -7.36
C VAL A 13 0.88 8.54 -8.21
N ASP A 14 -0.38 8.41 -7.82
CA ASP A 14 -1.43 7.68 -8.49
C ASP A 14 -2.28 8.53 -9.47
N THR A 15 -1.97 9.82 -9.64
CA THR A 15 -2.72 10.68 -10.57
C THR A 15 -2.56 10.24 -12.02
N GLY A 16 -3.69 9.95 -12.66
CA GLY A 16 -3.75 9.59 -14.09
C GLY A 16 -3.25 8.18 -14.42
N ILE A 17 -3.01 7.33 -13.42
CA ILE A 17 -2.63 5.93 -13.60
C ILE A 17 -3.69 4.98 -13.03
N GLY A 18 -3.64 3.71 -13.46
CA GLY A 18 -4.54 2.66 -12.99
C GLY A 18 -4.10 1.28 -13.48
N GLY A 19 -4.80 0.24 -13.00
CA GLY A 19 -4.52 -1.15 -13.40
C GLY A 19 -3.07 -1.55 -13.15
N ALA A 20 -2.47 -2.23 -14.13
CA ALA A 20 -1.10 -2.75 -14.03
C ALA A 20 -0.05 -1.64 -13.80
N VAL A 21 -0.26 -0.42 -14.31
CA VAL A 21 0.70 0.68 -14.11
C VAL A 21 0.77 1.09 -12.64
N ALA A 22 -0.39 1.21 -11.98
CA ALA A 22 -0.46 1.52 -10.55
C ALA A 22 0.21 0.44 -9.69
N GLU A 23 0.03 -0.82 -10.06
CA GLU A 23 0.69 -1.94 -9.40
C GLU A 23 2.21 -1.87 -9.51
N MET A 24 2.75 -1.62 -10.71
CA MET A 24 4.20 -1.47 -10.92
C MET A 24 4.79 -0.29 -10.13
N VAL A 25 4.03 0.81 -9.97
CA VAL A 25 4.43 1.96 -9.14
C VAL A 25 4.49 1.56 -7.67
N GLY A 26 3.49 0.84 -7.17
CA GLY A 26 3.48 0.30 -5.80
C GLY A 26 4.67 -0.63 -5.53
N GLN A 27 4.97 -1.56 -6.45
CA GLN A 27 6.12 -2.46 -6.35
C GLN A 27 7.46 -1.70 -6.31
N LYS A 28 7.61 -0.66 -7.13
CA LYS A 28 8.81 0.20 -7.10
C LYS A 28 8.97 0.91 -5.75
N MET A 29 7.88 1.44 -5.20
CA MET A 29 7.92 2.08 -3.88
C MET A 29 8.24 1.09 -2.78
N GLN A 30 7.68 -0.11 -2.82
CA GLN A 30 8.02 -1.19 -1.88
C GLN A 30 9.52 -1.53 -1.94
N ARG A 31 10.09 -1.59 -3.15
CA ARG A 31 11.53 -1.84 -3.34
C ARG A 31 12.40 -0.72 -2.76
N ILE A 32 12.05 0.54 -3.01
CA ILE A 32 12.74 1.70 -2.39
C ILE A 32 12.61 1.63 -0.86
N GLY A 33 11.46 1.18 -0.36
CA GLY A 33 11.14 0.95 1.04
C GLY A 33 11.98 -0.11 1.77
N ARG A 34 12.97 -0.71 1.11
CA ARG A 34 13.96 -1.62 1.72
C ARG A 34 15.12 -0.85 2.33
N ASP A 35 15.59 0.20 1.64
CA ASP A 35 16.74 1.02 2.06
C ASP A 35 16.32 2.39 2.60
N HIS A 36 15.08 2.81 2.37
CA HIS A 36 14.52 4.10 2.77
C HIS A 36 13.16 3.92 3.44
N GLN A 37 12.74 4.89 4.25
CA GLN A 37 11.34 5.00 4.63
C GLN A 37 10.56 5.68 3.51
N VAL A 38 9.52 5.03 3.00
CA VAL A 38 8.62 5.60 1.99
C VAL A 38 7.24 5.82 2.60
N VAL A 39 6.76 7.07 2.54
CA VAL A 39 5.39 7.44 2.91
C VAL A 39 4.66 7.84 1.64
N CYS A 40 3.54 7.19 1.36
CA CYS A 40 2.73 7.46 0.18
C CYS A 40 1.28 7.72 0.59
N VAL A 41 0.71 8.83 0.11
CA VAL A 41 -0.73 9.10 0.18
C VAL A 41 -1.34 8.67 -1.15
N THR A 42 -2.32 7.75 -1.11
CA THR A 42 -2.90 7.15 -2.31
C THR A 42 -4.36 6.76 -2.10
N HIS A 43 -5.13 6.80 -3.17
CA HIS A 43 -6.50 6.29 -3.23
C HIS A 43 -6.60 4.99 -4.06
N LEU A 44 -5.50 4.48 -4.61
CA LEU A 44 -5.48 3.25 -5.41
C LEU A 44 -5.15 2.03 -4.56
N ALA A 45 -6.07 1.05 -4.57
CA ALA A 45 -5.88 -0.22 -3.87
C ALA A 45 -4.61 -0.95 -4.32
N GLN A 46 -4.28 -0.88 -5.62
CA GLN A 46 -3.10 -1.51 -6.21
C GLN A 46 -1.80 -0.97 -5.60
N VAL A 47 -1.77 0.31 -5.24
CA VAL A 47 -0.61 0.94 -4.59
C VAL A 47 -0.59 0.59 -3.10
N ALA A 48 -1.71 0.75 -2.41
CA ALA A 48 -1.83 0.50 -0.98
C ALA A 48 -1.55 -0.98 -0.61
N ALA A 49 -1.91 -1.93 -1.48
CA ALA A 49 -1.64 -3.35 -1.26
C ALA A 49 -0.14 -3.68 -1.14
N GLN A 50 0.71 -2.94 -1.86
CA GLN A 50 2.17 -3.15 -1.88
C GLN A 50 2.88 -2.64 -0.61
N ALA A 51 2.20 -1.82 0.21
CA ALA A 51 2.80 -1.23 1.39
C ALA A 51 3.07 -2.27 2.49
N LYS A 52 4.20 -2.12 3.20
CA LYS A 52 4.50 -2.93 4.39
C LYS A 52 3.52 -2.64 5.53
N GLN A 53 3.20 -1.36 5.72
CA GLN A 53 2.21 -0.87 6.68
C GLN A 53 1.16 -0.04 5.94
N HIS A 54 -0.10 -0.15 6.36
CA HIS A 54 -1.21 0.60 5.79
C HIS A 54 -1.86 1.40 6.93
N LEU A 55 -1.82 2.73 6.83
CA LEU A 55 -2.51 3.61 7.76
C LEU A 55 -3.79 4.12 7.10
N LEU A 56 -4.92 3.94 7.77
CA LEU A 56 -6.18 4.55 7.39
C LEU A 56 -6.26 5.94 7.99
N VAL A 57 -6.51 6.94 7.14
CA VAL A 57 -6.87 8.29 7.59
C VAL A 57 -8.39 8.40 7.56
N HIS A 58 -9.00 8.64 8.71
CA HIS A 58 -10.45 8.83 8.78
C HIS A 58 -10.82 10.03 9.67
N LYS A 59 -12.02 10.54 9.41
CA LYS A 59 -12.62 11.61 10.22
C LYS A 59 -13.34 10.97 11.41
N SER A 60 -13.14 11.53 12.60
CA SER A 60 -13.94 11.24 13.79
C SER A 60 -14.75 12.49 14.13
N VAL A 61 -16.06 12.32 14.30
CA VAL A 61 -16.99 13.41 14.60
C VAL A 61 -17.65 13.10 15.92
N ASP A 62 -17.24 13.84 16.95
CA ASP A 62 -17.93 13.87 18.25
C ASP A 62 -18.38 15.32 18.52
N GLN A 63 -17.87 15.98 19.57
CA GLN A 63 -18.11 17.41 19.80
C GLN A 63 -17.39 18.29 18.78
N ASP A 64 -16.16 17.91 18.41
CA ASP A 64 -15.35 18.52 17.36
C ASP A 64 -15.02 17.50 16.27
N THR A 65 -14.80 17.97 15.05
CA THR A 65 -14.31 17.14 13.95
C THR A 65 -12.78 17.00 14.05
N THR A 66 -12.29 15.77 14.20
CA THR A 66 -10.86 15.46 14.25
C THR A 66 -10.45 14.47 13.16
N THR A 67 -9.19 14.51 12.75
CA THR A 67 -8.59 13.52 11.85
C THR A 67 -7.83 12.50 12.68
N GLN A 68 -8.11 11.22 12.47
CA GLN A 68 -7.46 10.11 13.15
C GLN A 68 -6.72 9.23 12.14
N LEU A 69 -5.64 8.60 12.62
CA LEU A 69 -4.85 7.64 11.86
C LEU A 69 -4.87 6.30 12.60
N GLU A 70 -5.14 5.23 11.88
CA GLU A 70 -5.16 3.87 12.41
C GLU A 70 -4.25 2.96 11.60
N TYR A 71 -3.36 2.21 12.28
CA TYR A 71 -2.62 1.13 11.64
C TYR A 71 -3.54 -0.06 11.41
N LEU A 72 -3.66 -0.48 10.15
CA LEU A 72 -4.53 -1.59 9.80
C LEU A 72 -3.83 -2.94 9.98
N THR A 73 -4.50 -3.84 10.68
CA THR A 73 -4.18 -5.28 10.68
C THR A 73 -4.47 -5.89 9.32
N ASP A 74 -3.99 -7.10 9.05
CA ASP A 74 -4.23 -7.78 7.77
C ASP A 74 -5.70 -7.89 7.40
N THR A 75 -6.56 -8.25 8.36
CA THR A 75 -8.01 -8.33 8.14
C THR A 75 -8.59 -6.95 7.81
N LEU A 76 -8.19 -5.90 8.52
CA LEU A 76 -8.68 -4.55 8.26
C LEU A 76 -8.12 -3.99 6.93
N ARG A 77 -6.91 -4.39 6.54
CA ARG A 77 -6.33 -4.05 5.23
C ARG A 77 -7.16 -4.65 4.10
N ILE A 78 -7.61 -5.89 4.23
CA ILE A 78 -8.50 -6.52 3.23
C ILE A 78 -9.80 -5.73 3.10
N GLU A 79 -10.45 -5.39 4.22
CA GLU A 79 -11.70 -4.61 4.18
C GLU A 79 -11.49 -3.23 3.55
N GLU A 80 -10.39 -2.55 3.87
CA GLU A 80 -10.08 -1.24 3.31
C GLU A 80 -9.75 -1.31 1.82
N LEU A 81 -8.95 -2.28 1.39
CA LEU A 81 -8.68 -2.51 -0.03
C LEU A 81 -9.97 -2.87 -0.79
N ALA A 82 -10.85 -3.68 -0.20
CA ALA A 82 -12.16 -3.99 -0.78
C ALA A 82 -13.03 -2.74 -0.90
N ARG A 83 -12.98 -1.83 0.07
CA ARG A 83 -13.63 -0.51 0.03
C ARG A 83 -13.06 0.37 -1.08
N MET A 84 -11.74 0.43 -1.24
CA MET A 84 -11.07 1.18 -2.30
C MET A 84 -11.44 0.63 -3.70
N LEU A 85 -11.59 -0.69 -3.84
CA LEU A 85 -11.96 -1.36 -5.09
C LEU A 85 -13.46 -1.24 -5.43
N GLY A 86 -14.32 -1.51 -4.45
CA GLY A 86 -15.79 -1.58 -4.63
C GLY A 86 -16.53 -0.26 -4.38
N GLY A 87 -15.84 0.75 -3.85
CA GLY A 87 -16.43 2.01 -3.43
C GLY A 87 -17.45 1.81 -2.30
N ALA A 88 -18.64 2.41 -2.45
CA ALA A 88 -19.67 2.41 -1.40
C ALA A 88 -20.32 1.03 -1.14
N LYS A 89 -20.13 0.04 -2.03
CA LYS A 89 -20.72 -1.29 -1.89
C LYS A 89 -19.64 -2.35 -1.74
N LEU A 90 -19.40 -2.79 -0.51
CA LEU A 90 -18.62 -4.00 -0.27
C LEU A 90 -19.45 -5.24 -0.60
N THR A 91 -18.90 -6.09 -1.43
CA THR A 91 -19.45 -7.40 -1.78
C THR A 91 -18.46 -8.50 -1.40
N GLN A 92 -18.90 -9.75 -1.46
CA GLN A 92 -17.97 -10.86 -1.26
C GLN A 92 -16.88 -10.89 -2.35
N HIS A 93 -17.25 -10.59 -3.61
CA HIS A 93 -16.29 -10.55 -4.72
C HIS A 93 -15.20 -9.49 -4.53
N THR A 94 -15.55 -8.30 -4.04
CA THR A 94 -14.56 -7.24 -3.77
C THR A 94 -13.63 -7.61 -2.63
N ARG A 95 -14.10 -8.35 -1.62
CA ARG A 95 -13.26 -8.88 -0.54
C ARG A 95 -12.30 -9.93 -1.05
N THR A 96 -12.80 -10.91 -1.79
CA THR A 96 -11.95 -11.95 -2.41
C THR A 96 -10.88 -11.34 -3.30
N HIS A 97 -11.23 -10.34 -4.12
CA HIS A 97 -10.24 -9.66 -4.95
C HIS A 97 -9.20 -8.89 -4.12
N ALA A 98 -9.59 -8.26 -3.02
CA ALA A 98 -8.68 -7.58 -2.10
C ALA A 98 -7.72 -8.57 -1.40
N GLU A 99 -8.22 -9.74 -0.99
CA GLU A 99 -7.43 -10.83 -0.42
C GLU A 99 -6.37 -11.34 -1.41
N GLU A 100 -6.78 -11.61 -2.66
CA GLU A 100 -5.89 -12.03 -3.74
C GLU A 100 -4.81 -10.97 -3.99
N MET A 101 -5.19 -9.69 -4.09
CA MET A 101 -4.28 -8.58 -4.31
C MET A 101 -3.25 -8.44 -3.18
N LEU A 102 -3.69 -8.51 -1.91
CA LEU A 102 -2.78 -8.42 -0.77
C LEU A 102 -1.84 -9.64 -0.69
N THR A 103 -2.34 -10.82 -1.03
CA THR A 103 -1.53 -12.05 -1.07
C THR A 103 -0.46 -11.96 -2.16
N ALA A 104 -0.84 -11.60 -3.38
CA ALA A 104 0.10 -11.42 -4.50
C ALA A 104 1.18 -10.37 -4.18
N ALA A 105 0.80 -9.24 -3.58
CA ALA A 105 1.75 -8.20 -3.15
C ALA A 105 2.80 -8.70 -2.15
N ARG A 106 2.43 -9.65 -1.28
CA ARG A 106 3.33 -10.25 -0.29
C ARG A 106 4.26 -11.29 -0.92
N GLU A 107 3.71 -12.14 -1.79
CA GLU A 107 4.50 -13.11 -2.54
C GLU A 107 5.57 -12.41 -3.38
N GLU A 108 5.19 -11.31 -4.05
CA GLU A 108 6.12 -10.52 -4.84
C GLU A 108 7.22 -9.87 -3.99
N ALA A 109 6.88 -9.37 -2.79
CA ALA A 109 7.86 -8.84 -1.85
C ALA A 109 8.88 -9.90 -1.41
N LEU A 110 8.39 -11.11 -1.09
CA LEU A 110 9.23 -12.25 -0.68
C LEU A 110 10.14 -12.72 -1.83
N ASN A 111 9.63 -12.77 -3.05
CA ASN A 111 10.40 -13.18 -4.22
C ASN A 111 11.56 -12.22 -4.51
N HIS A 112 11.32 -10.91 -4.40
CA HIS A 112 12.36 -9.90 -4.52
C HIS A 112 13.41 -9.98 -3.40
N ASP A 113 12.98 -10.33 -2.19
CA ASP A 113 13.90 -10.58 -1.07
C ASP A 113 14.87 -11.73 -1.36
N ASN A 114 14.41 -12.79 -2.01
CA ASN A 114 15.22 -13.97 -2.35
C ASN A 114 16.17 -13.76 -3.56
N GLN A 115 15.80 -12.90 -4.52
CA GLN A 115 16.62 -12.67 -5.72
C GLN A 115 17.83 -11.75 -5.51
N ASP A 116 17.78 -10.85 -4.51
CA ASP A 116 18.91 -9.97 -4.21
C ASP A 116 19.94 -10.63 -3.29
N THR A 117 19.52 -11.51 -2.38
CA THR A 117 20.46 -12.27 -1.51
C THR A 117 21.35 -13.22 -2.31
N SER A 118 20.88 -13.69 -3.48
CA SER A 118 21.63 -14.53 -4.41
C SER A 118 22.58 -13.76 -5.34
N ARG A 119 22.54 -12.42 -5.36
CA ARG A 119 23.45 -11.55 -6.13
C ARG A 119 24.60 -10.97 -5.30
N THR A 120 24.54 -11.08 -3.98
CA THR A 120 25.57 -10.60 -3.05
C THR A 120 26.54 -11.69 -2.57
N GLY A 121 26.52 -12.87 -3.20
CA GLY A 121 27.41 -14.01 -2.92
C GLY A 121 28.57 -14.13 -3.90
#